data_AF-A0A545TYV3-F1
#
_entry.id   AF-A0A545TYV3-F1
#
_cell.length_a   1.000
_cell.length_b   1.000
_cell.length_c   1.000
_cell.angle_alpha   90.00
_cell.angle_beta   90.00
_cell.angle_gamma   90.00
#
_symmetry.space_group_name_H-M   'P 1'
#
loop_
_entity.id
_entity.type
_entity.pdbx_description
1 polymer ?
#
loop_
_entity_poly.entity_id
_entity_poly.type
_entity_poly.pdbx_seq_one_letter_code
_entity_poly.pdbx_strand_id
1 'polypeptide(L)'
;MFDNRGDFFVISEPFLKNYKYKRDNYTNKYFMQKNDEILGNILYESLNNDTFVKDMAYHIDQKTSKILIERSVNIFLIRNPVYTVPSLYSMNPKFTLFEVGYHSIYNVFQEAQKIKKNIPVIIDGELLKKNPVSTVEKLASRISIDKRLESLTWNLGSKKEWVEREDWHLNAINSSGFTNFNSNYAKYLSIEKVKNAIQEVTPIYNKLFDYVI
;
A
#
# COMPACT_ATOMS: atom_id res chain seq x y z
N MET A 1 -2.75 0.35 -11.76
CA MET A 1 -3.64 1.53 -11.79
C MET A 1 -2.85 2.81 -11.94
N PHE A 2 -2.28 3.44 -10.89
CA PHE A 2 -1.55 4.71 -11.04
C PHE A 2 -0.42 4.66 -12.08
N ASP A 3 0.37 3.58 -12.07
CA ASP A 3 1.42 3.35 -13.06
C ASP A 3 0.89 3.22 -14.51
N ASN A 4 -0.34 2.75 -14.70
CA ASN A 4 -0.93 2.60 -16.04
C ASN A 4 -1.64 3.86 -16.54
N ARG A 5 -1.73 4.92 -15.72
CA ARG A 5 -2.37 6.17 -16.17
C ARG A 5 -1.49 6.97 -17.12
N GLY A 6 -0.17 6.83 -16.99
CA GLY A 6 0.81 7.51 -17.84
C GLY A 6 1.01 9.00 -17.54
N ASP A 7 0.34 9.56 -16.53
CA ASP A 7 0.41 10.98 -16.15
C ASP A 7 1.06 11.24 -14.80
N PHE A 8 1.52 10.19 -14.10
CA PHE A 8 2.27 10.32 -12.85
C PHE A 8 3.67 9.74 -12.99
N PHE A 9 4.65 10.41 -12.40
CA PHE A 9 5.93 9.80 -12.04
C PHE A 9 5.72 8.91 -10.81
N VAL A 10 5.83 7.60 -11.00
CA VAL A 10 5.54 6.61 -9.96
C VAL A 10 6.82 6.19 -9.23
N ILE A 11 6.80 6.34 -7.90
CA ILE A 11 7.87 5.89 -7.01
C ILE A 11 7.31 4.77 -6.12
N SER A 12 7.81 3.55 -6.34
CA SER A 12 7.31 2.34 -5.69
C SER A 12 8.23 1.88 -4.56
N GLU A 13 7.68 1.88 -3.34
CA GLU A 13 8.28 1.41 -2.09
C GLU A 13 9.71 1.91 -1.80
N PRO A 14 9.95 3.23 -1.88
CA PRO A 14 11.30 3.78 -1.73
C PRO A 14 11.91 3.52 -0.34
N PHE A 15 11.11 3.27 0.70
CA PHE A 15 11.59 3.01 2.06
C PHE A 15 11.76 1.52 2.40
N LEU A 16 11.33 0.59 1.52
CA LEU A 16 11.38 -0.85 1.77
C LEU A 16 12.79 -1.35 2.11
N LYS A 17 13.81 -0.90 1.36
CA LYS A 17 15.19 -1.36 1.55
C LYS A 17 15.69 -1.03 2.96
N ASN A 18 15.40 0.19 3.44
CA ASN A 18 15.74 0.62 4.79
C ASN A 18 14.96 -0.14 5.85
N TYR A 19 13.69 -0.44 5.60
CA TYR A 19 12.90 -1.31 6.47
C TYR A 19 13.49 -2.73 6.58
N LYS A 20 13.79 -3.39 5.45
CA LYS A 20 14.41 -4.72 5.43
C LYS A 20 15.72 -4.75 6.20
N TYR A 21 16.59 -3.75 6.02
CA TYR A 21 17.86 -3.68 6.76
C TYR A 21 17.66 -3.61 8.27
N LYS A 22 16.72 -2.79 8.74
CA LYS A 22 16.39 -2.69 10.17
C LYS A 22 15.76 -3.98 10.70
N ARG A 23 14.86 -4.59 9.93
CA ARG A 23 14.17 -5.84 10.31
C ARG A 23 15.15 -7.00 10.47
N ASP A 24 16.09 -7.14 9.54
CA ASP A 24 17.00 -8.28 9.46
C ASP A 24 18.32 -8.05 10.23
N ASN A 25 18.43 -6.96 10.99
CA ASN A 25 19.60 -6.60 11.81
C ASN A 25 20.93 -6.60 11.04
N TYR A 26 20.91 -6.26 9.75
CA TYR A 26 22.15 -6.15 8.98
C TYR A 26 23.01 -5.01 9.53
N THR A 27 24.24 -5.33 9.92
CA THR A 27 25.19 -4.38 10.53
C THR A 27 25.90 -3.50 9.50
N ASN A 28 25.79 -3.82 8.20
CA ASN A 28 26.52 -3.13 7.15
C ASN A 28 25.79 -1.87 6.67
N LYS A 29 26.01 -0.74 7.37
CA LYS A 29 25.38 0.56 7.12
C LYS A 29 25.75 1.21 5.77
N TYR A 30 26.76 0.69 5.06
CA TYR A 30 27.28 1.31 3.82
C TYR A 30 26.28 1.31 2.65
N PHE A 31 25.21 0.51 2.71
CA PHE A 31 24.20 0.42 1.65
C PHE A 31 22.82 0.98 2.03
N MET A 32 22.69 1.55 3.24
CA MET A 32 21.47 2.24 3.66
C MET A 32 21.50 3.69 3.19
N GLN A 33 20.57 4.04 2.30
CA GLN A 33 20.30 5.43 1.99
C GLN A 33 19.63 6.09 3.21
N LYS A 34 19.94 7.35 3.53
CA LYS A 34 19.25 8.02 4.64
C LYS A 34 17.79 8.30 4.26
N ASN A 35 16.86 8.16 5.19
CA ASN A 35 15.46 8.51 4.93
C ASN A 35 15.28 9.97 4.50
N ASP A 36 16.13 10.88 4.98
CA ASP A 36 16.16 12.28 4.56
C ASP A 36 16.57 12.45 3.08
N GLU A 37 17.47 11.60 2.57
CA GLU A 37 17.87 11.59 1.14
C GLU A 37 16.74 11.04 0.26
N ILE A 38 16.10 9.94 0.68
CA ILE A 38 14.93 9.38 -0.01
C ILE A 38 13.80 10.43 -0.07
N LEU A 39 13.51 11.08 1.06
CA LEU A 39 12.53 12.15 1.13
C LEU A 39 12.91 13.33 0.24
N GLY A 40 14.18 13.75 0.23
CA GLY A 40 14.68 14.82 -0.63
C GLY A 40 14.44 14.52 -2.11
N ASN A 41 14.72 13.29 -2.55
CA ASN A 41 14.47 12.86 -3.94
C ASN A 41 12.98 12.88 -4.27
N ILE A 42 12.12 12.36 -3.38
CA ILE A 42 10.65 12.41 -3.58
C ILE A 42 10.17 13.85 -3.75
N LEU A 43 10.63 14.75 -2.88
CA LEU A 43 10.22 16.16 -2.93
C LEU A 43 10.77 16.84 -4.19
N TYR A 44 12.00 16.54 -4.60
CA TYR A 44 12.56 17.05 -5.84
C TYR A 44 11.75 16.61 -7.07
N GLU A 45 11.38 15.33 -7.16
CA GLU A 45 10.53 14.85 -8.26
C GLU A 45 9.17 15.54 -8.27
N SER A 46 8.57 15.75 -7.09
CA SER A 46 7.28 16.45 -6.96
C SER A 46 7.29 17.92 -7.41
N LEU A 47 8.46 18.55 -7.53
CA LEU A 47 8.59 19.90 -8.08
C LEU A 47 8.56 19.92 -9.62
N ASN A 48 8.89 18.80 -10.25
CA ASN A 48 9.05 18.70 -11.71
C ASN A 48 7.93 17.86 -12.36
N ASN A 49 7.31 16.95 -11.60
CA ASN A 49 6.35 15.97 -12.08
C ASN A 49 5.18 15.81 -11.10
N ASP A 50 3.99 15.51 -11.63
CA ASP A 50 2.91 14.92 -10.83
C ASP A 50 3.39 13.56 -10.30
N THR A 51 3.65 13.48 -8.99
CA THR A 51 4.37 12.35 -8.40
C THR A 51 3.45 11.50 -7.53
N PHE A 52 3.40 10.18 -7.81
CA PHE A 52 2.69 9.21 -7.00
C PHE A 52 3.68 8.31 -6.26
N VAL A 53 3.64 8.35 -4.93
CA VAL A 53 4.49 7.51 -4.08
C VAL A 53 3.64 6.46 -3.38
N LYS A 54 4.04 5.19 -3.47
CA LYS A 54 3.38 4.08 -2.79
C LYS A 54 4.37 3.40 -1.87
N ASP A 55 4.02 3.25 -0.59
CA ASP A 55 4.80 2.46 0.35
C ASP A 55 3.91 1.80 1.41
N MET A 56 4.46 0.84 2.17
CA MET A 56 3.79 0.32 3.36
C MET A 56 3.98 1.31 4.49
N ALA A 57 2.91 1.60 5.24
CA ALA A 57 2.95 2.56 6.35
C ALA A 57 4.04 2.23 7.39
N TYR A 58 4.34 0.94 7.59
CA TYR A 58 5.37 0.49 8.53
C TYR A 58 6.81 0.55 7.99
N HIS A 59 7.02 0.88 6.71
CA HIS A 59 8.37 1.10 6.18
C HIS A 59 8.91 2.49 6.51
N ILE A 60 8.01 3.46 6.70
CA ILE A 60 8.34 4.87 6.85
C ILE A 60 8.46 5.21 8.35
N ASP A 61 9.51 5.93 8.74
CA ASP A 61 9.60 6.43 10.11
C ASP A 61 8.65 7.62 10.35
N GLN A 62 8.41 7.92 11.63
CA GLN A 62 7.44 8.95 12.01
C GLN A 62 7.80 10.35 11.50
N LYS A 63 9.10 10.72 11.48
CA LYS A 63 9.55 12.04 11.02
C LYS A 63 9.27 12.20 9.54
N THR A 64 9.67 11.22 8.73
CA THR A 64 9.45 11.22 7.28
C THR A 64 7.96 11.12 6.95
N SER A 65 7.21 10.27 7.64
CA SER A 65 5.76 10.12 7.48
C SER A 65 5.04 11.47 7.66
N LYS A 66 5.35 12.21 8.73
CA LYS A 66 4.76 13.53 8.99
C LYS A 66 4.98 14.51 7.84
N ILE A 67 6.19 14.58 7.30
CA ILE A 67 6.52 15.48 6.19
C ILE A 67 5.76 15.09 4.92
N LEU A 68 5.73 13.79 4.60
CA LEU A 68 4.96 13.29 3.45
C LEU A 68 3.48 13.60 3.61
N ILE A 69 2.91 13.37 4.80
CA ILE A 69 1.51 13.72 5.10
C ILE A 69 1.26 15.19 4.82
N GLU A 70 2.09 16.09 5.33
CA GLU A 70 1.95 17.54 5.17
C GLU A 70 2.05 18.00 3.70
N ARG A 71 2.89 17.33 2.90
CA ARG A 71 3.23 17.75 1.54
C ARG A 71 2.45 17.03 0.43
N SER A 72 1.63 16.03 0.76
CA SER A 72 0.92 15.22 -0.24
C SER A 72 -0.59 15.14 -0.01
N VAL A 73 -1.27 14.54 -0.98
CA VAL A 73 -2.62 13.99 -0.83
C VAL A 73 -2.49 12.55 -0.34
N ASN A 74 -3.13 12.24 0.79
CA ASN A 74 -2.97 10.96 1.48
C ASN A 74 -4.07 9.97 1.04
N ILE A 75 -3.66 8.82 0.51
CA ILE A 75 -4.54 7.73 0.08
C ILE A 75 -4.12 6.47 0.85
N PHE A 76 -5.07 5.84 1.55
CA PHE A 76 -4.86 4.62 2.29
C PHE A 76 -5.59 3.46 1.61
N LEU A 77 -4.86 2.43 1.22
CA LEU A 77 -5.44 1.19 0.70
C LEU A 77 -5.54 0.17 1.84
N ILE A 78 -6.77 -0.21 2.18
CA ILE A 78 -7.06 -1.29 3.14
C ILE A 78 -7.64 -2.48 2.41
N ARG A 79 -7.71 -3.62 3.09
CA ARG A 79 -8.38 -4.83 2.61
C ARG A 79 -8.93 -5.59 3.81
N ASN A 80 -9.95 -6.41 3.64
CA ASN A 80 -10.45 -7.20 4.77
C ASN A 80 -9.37 -8.17 5.31
N PRO A 81 -9.08 -8.18 6.62
CA PRO A 81 -8.09 -9.07 7.23
C PRO A 81 -8.26 -10.55 6.91
N VAL A 82 -9.50 -11.02 6.69
CA VAL A 82 -9.80 -12.41 6.32
C VAL A 82 -9.13 -12.84 5.01
N TYR A 83 -8.79 -11.88 4.13
CA TYR A 83 -8.04 -12.13 2.91
C TYR A 83 -6.57 -11.72 3.02
N THR A 84 -6.28 -10.65 3.78
CA THR A 84 -4.92 -10.13 3.93
C THR A 84 -4.01 -11.07 4.72
N VAL A 85 -4.45 -11.53 5.90
CA VAL A 85 -3.59 -12.31 6.81
C VAL A 85 -3.26 -13.71 6.24
N PRO A 86 -4.21 -14.48 5.68
CA PRO A 86 -3.88 -15.76 5.05
C PRO A 86 -2.94 -15.62 3.85
N SER A 87 -3.12 -14.56 3.06
CA SER A 87 -2.23 -14.24 1.92
C SER A 87 -0.83 -13.86 2.41
N LEU A 88 -0.69 -13.12 3.50
CA LEU A 88 0.60 -12.82 4.10
C LEU A 88 1.26 -14.10 4.64
N TYR A 89 0.50 -14.96 5.32
CA TYR A 89 1.00 -16.22 5.85
C TYR A 89 1.53 -17.15 4.77
N SER A 90 0.87 -17.24 3.61
CA SER A 90 1.35 -18.08 2.50
C SER A 90 2.72 -17.64 1.97
N MET A 91 3.03 -16.35 2.04
CA MET A 91 4.28 -15.77 1.58
C MET A 91 5.36 -15.75 2.67
N ASN A 92 4.96 -15.48 3.90
CA ASN A 92 5.84 -15.41 5.06
C ASN A 92 5.15 -16.01 6.29
N PRO A 93 5.26 -17.34 6.52
CA PRO A 93 4.68 -17.98 7.72
C PRO A 93 5.20 -17.41 9.04
N LYS A 94 6.39 -16.79 9.02
CA LYS A 94 7.05 -16.17 10.16
C LYS A 94 6.64 -14.70 10.38
N PHE A 95 5.67 -14.17 9.64
CA PHE A 95 5.23 -12.78 9.76
C PHE A 95 4.95 -12.36 11.22
N THR A 96 5.23 -11.12 11.55
CA THR A 96 4.87 -10.50 12.83
C THR A 96 3.55 -9.74 12.71
N LEU A 97 2.84 -9.53 13.83
CA LEU A 97 1.63 -8.70 13.82
C LEU A 97 1.87 -7.29 13.25
N PHE A 98 3.09 -6.76 13.45
CA PHE A 98 3.54 -5.50 12.86
C PHE A 98 3.50 -5.51 11.32
N GLU A 99 3.97 -6.59 10.70
CA GLU A 99 3.96 -6.78 9.23
C GLU A 99 2.55 -7.01 8.65
N VAL A 100 1.53 -7.25 9.49
CA VAL A 100 0.12 -7.22 9.04
C VAL A 100 -0.31 -5.78 8.72
N GLY A 101 0.32 -4.78 9.33
CA GLY A 101 0.32 -3.38 8.88
C GLY A 101 -0.85 -2.49 9.32
N TYR A 102 -1.93 -3.05 9.91
CA TYR A 102 -3.12 -2.25 10.28
C TYR A 102 -2.84 -1.23 11.39
N HIS A 103 -1.97 -1.55 12.34
CA HIS A 103 -1.61 -0.59 13.39
C HIS A 103 -0.88 0.62 12.79
N SER A 104 0.09 0.37 11.90
CA SER A 104 0.85 1.44 11.25
C SER A 104 -0.02 2.28 10.31
N ILE A 105 -0.89 1.66 9.50
CA ILE A 105 -1.78 2.43 8.61
C ILE A 105 -2.78 3.27 9.41
N TYR A 106 -3.30 2.76 10.53
CA TYR A 106 -4.21 3.50 11.40
C TYR A 106 -3.50 4.68 12.08
N ASN A 107 -2.28 4.48 12.57
CA ASN A 107 -1.48 5.56 13.16
C ASN A 107 -1.23 6.69 12.16
N VAL A 108 -0.79 6.36 10.94
CA VAL A 108 -0.54 7.35 9.88
C VAL A 108 -1.85 8.04 9.45
N PHE A 109 -2.96 7.30 9.38
CA PHE A 109 -4.28 7.88 9.12
C PHE A 109 -4.71 8.90 10.19
N GLN A 110 -4.55 8.57 11.47
CA GLN A 110 -4.87 9.47 12.57
C GLN A 110 -3.96 10.71 12.57
N GLU A 111 -2.68 10.56 12.26
CA GLU A 111 -1.76 11.70 12.08
C GLU A 111 -2.20 12.59 10.91
N ALA A 112 -2.60 11.99 9.78
CA ALA A 112 -3.09 12.73 8.61
C ALA A 112 -4.37 13.51 8.91
N GLN A 113 -5.33 12.93 9.64
CA GLN A 113 -6.54 13.64 10.09
C GLN A 113 -6.19 14.88 10.94
N LYS A 114 -5.23 14.74 11.87
CA LYS A 114 -4.80 15.84 12.74
C LYS A 114 -4.13 16.97 11.97
N ILE A 115 -3.29 16.64 10.99
CA ILE A 115 -2.48 17.62 10.25
C ILE A 115 -3.30 18.38 9.20
N LYS A 116 -4.06 17.66 8.36
CA LYS A 116 -4.70 18.26 7.17
C LYS A 116 -6.07 18.88 7.46
N LYS A 117 -6.64 18.67 8.66
CA LYS A 117 -8.02 19.04 9.03
C LYS A 117 -9.11 18.54 8.06
N ASN A 118 -8.74 17.67 7.12
CA ASN A 118 -9.60 17.01 6.15
C ASN A 118 -9.42 15.50 6.29
N ILE A 119 -10.48 14.74 6.01
CA ILE A 119 -10.45 13.27 6.07
C ILE A 119 -9.58 12.76 4.90
N PRO A 120 -8.53 11.96 5.14
CA PRO A 120 -7.78 11.29 4.08
C PRO A 120 -8.63 10.32 3.27
N VAL A 121 -8.20 9.98 2.06
CA VAL A 121 -8.94 9.03 1.22
C VAL A 121 -8.66 7.60 1.68
N ILE A 122 -9.70 6.78 1.86
CA ILE A 122 -9.56 5.34 2.10
C ILE A 122 -10.21 4.57 0.97
N ILE A 123 -9.49 3.59 0.43
CA ILE A 123 -9.97 2.65 -0.58
C ILE A 123 -9.95 1.25 0.03
N ASP A 124 -11.06 0.52 -0.05
CA ASP A 124 -11.08 -0.91 0.24
C ASP A 124 -10.75 -1.73 -1.02
N GLY A 125 -9.80 -2.65 -0.88
CA GLY A 125 -9.28 -3.46 -1.97
C GLY A 125 -10.28 -4.48 -2.54
N GLU A 126 -11.29 -4.91 -1.77
CA GLU A 126 -12.34 -5.79 -2.28
C GLU A 126 -13.40 -5.00 -3.04
N LEU A 127 -13.76 -3.79 -2.56
CA LEU A 127 -14.63 -2.88 -3.30
C LEU A 127 -13.99 -2.39 -4.61
N LEU A 128 -12.69 -2.06 -4.59
CA LEU A 128 -11.94 -1.70 -5.79
C LEU A 128 -11.94 -2.83 -6.82
N LYS A 129 -11.78 -4.09 -6.40
CA LYS A 129 -11.87 -5.24 -7.32
C LYS A 129 -13.28 -5.44 -7.86
N LYS A 130 -14.30 -5.29 -7.00
CA LYS A 130 -15.70 -5.52 -7.36
C LYS A 130 -16.24 -4.45 -8.30
N ASN A 131 -15.88 -3.19 -8.07
CA ASN A 131 -16.41 -2.03 -8.79
C ASN A 131 -15.30 -1.02 -9.19
N PRO A 132 -14.29 -1.44 -10.00
CA PRO A 132 -13.09 -0.64 -10.24
C PRO A 132 -13.37 0.73 -10.86
N VAL A 133 -14.33 0.81 -11.81
CA VAL A 133 -14.73 2.07 -12.44
C VAL A 133 -15.26 3.05 -11.39
N SER A 134 -16.23 2.62 -10.58
CA SER A 134 -16.85 3.50 -9.57
C SER A 134 -15.83 3.95 -8.53
N THR A 135 -14.96 3.05 -8.05
CA THR A 135 -13.92 3.41 -7.08
C THR A 135 -12.93 4.42 -7.66
N VAL A 136 -12.49 4.26 -8.92
CA VAL A 136 -11.58 5.21 -9.57
C VAL A 136 -12.23 6.55 -9.83
N GLU A 137 -13.50 6.58 -10.22
CA GLU A 137 -14.23 7.85 -10.40
C GLU A 137 -14.34 8.63 -9.09
N LYS A 138 -14.70 7.96 -7.99
CA LYS A 138 -14.75 8.58 -6.66
C LYS A 138 -13.38 9.05 -6.20
N LEU A 139 -12.35 8.23 -6.40
CA LEU A 139 -10.97 8.59 -6.07
C LEU A 139 -10.54 9.86 -6.82
N ALA A 140 -10.70 9.85 -8.14
CA ALA A 140 -10.31 10.94 -9.03
C ALA A 140 -11.01 12.25 -8.65
N SER A 141 -12.32 12.19 -8.36
CA SER A 141 -13.07 13.33 -7.84
C SER A 141 -12.56 13.80 -6.48
N ARG A 142 -12.21 12.88 -5.57
CA ARG A 142 -11.80 13.22 -4.20
C ARG A 142 -10.43 13.88 -4.11
N ILE A 143 -9.56 13.60 -5.08
CA ILE A 143 -8.19 14.15 -5.16
C ILE A 143 -8.00 15.11 -6.33
N SER A 144 -9.08 15.47 -7.03
CA SER A 144 -9.11 16.45 -8.13
C SER A 144 -8.17 16.12 -9.30
N ILE A 145 -8.22 14.88 -9.80
CA ILE A 145 -7.48 14.45 -11.01
C ILE A 145 -8.44 13.87 -12.05
N ASP A 146 -7.98 13.73 -13.30
CA ASP A 146 -8.73 13.03 -14.33
C ASP A 146 -8.93 11.55 -13.98
N LYS A 147 -10.10 10.97 -14.24
CA LYS A 147 -10.37 9.56 -13.89
C LYS A 147 -9.50 8.55 -14.65
N ARG A 148 -9.18 8.81 -15.93
CA ARG A 148 -8.42 7.91 -16.84
C ARG A 148 -8.77 6.44 -16.66
N LEU A 149 -9.98 6.05 -17.06
CA LEU A 149 -10.50 4.68 -16.88
C LEU A 149 -9.69 3.64 -17.66
N GLU A 150 -8.97 4.04 -18.70
CA GLU A 150 -7.99 3.22 -19.41
C GLU A 150 -6.91 2.62 -18.48
N SER A 151 -6.61 3.29 -17.35
CA SER A 151 -5.66 2.82 -16.34
C SER A 151 -6.11 1.59 -15.54
N LEU A 152 -7.39 1.19 -15.70
CA LEU A 152 -7.96 -0.04 -15.17
C LEU A 152 -7.56 -1.28 -15.98
N THR A 153 -6.96 -1.08 -17.15
CA THR A 153 -6.40 -2.14 -17.98
C THR A 153 -4.88 -2.04 -18.03
N TRP A 154 -4.19 -3.17 -18.14
CA TRP A 154 -2.74 -3.21 -18.24
C TRP A 154 -2.22 -4.41 -19.03
N ASN A 155 -0.99 -4.31 -19.50
CA ASN A 155 -0.32 -5.41 -20.18
C ASN A 155 0.07 -6.50 -19.18
N LEU A 156 -0.03 -7.75 -19.63
CA LEU A 156 0.51 -8.90 -18.91
C LEU A 156 2.04 -8.77 -18.78
N GLY A 157 2.59 -9.39 -17.75
CA GLY A 157 4.03 -9.50 -17.55
C GLY A 157 4.55 -8.82 -16.29
N SER A 158 5.80 -9.14 -15.99
CA SER A 158 6.52 -8.61 -14.83
C SER A 158 7.08 -7.20 -15.09
N LYS A 159 7.46 -6.53 -14.02
CA LYS A 159 8.09 -5.21 -14.04
C LYS A 159 9.50 -5.31 -13.49
N LYS A 160 10.39 -4.42 -13.93
CA LYS A 160 11.78 -4.36 -13.43
C LYS A 160 11.83 -4.26 -11.89
N GLU A 161 10.90 -3.53 -11.29
CA GLU A 161 10.77 -3.37 -9.84
C GLU A 161 10.36 -4.64 -9.07
N TRP A 162 9.83 -5.63 -9.79
CA TRP A 162 9.27 -6.86 -9.20
C TRP A 162 10.21 -8.05 -9.29
N VAL A 163 11.35 -7.95 -9.98
CA VAL A 163 12.25 -9.08 -10.27
C VAL A 163 12.63 -9.89 -9.01
N GLU A 164 12.84 -9.23 -7.87
CA GLU A 164 13.19 -9.93 -6.61
C GLU A 164 11.97 -10.46 -5.82
N ARG A 165 10.74 -10.17 -6.28
CA ARG A 165 9.49 -10.40 -5.55
C ARG A 165 8.32 -10.78 -6.46
N GLU A 166 8.60 -11.42 -7.60
CA GLU A 166 7.56 -11.78 -8.56
C GLU A 166 6.47 -12.66 -7.93
N ASP A 167 6.85 -13.53 -7.00
CA ASP A 167 5.91 -14.37 -6.25
C ASP A 167 4.83 -13.56 -5.52
N TRP A 168 5.14 -12.33 -5.07
CA TRP A 168 4.18 -11.41 -4.44
C TRP A 168 3.26 -10.73 -5.46
N HIS A 169 3.61 -10.77 -6.75
CA HIS A 169 2.94 -10.07 -7.83
C HIS A 169 2.35 -10.99 -8.90
N LEU A 170 2.42 -12.32 -8.75
CA LEU A 170 1.94 -13.30 -9.75
C LEU A 170 0.53 -13.03 -10.27
N ASN A 171 -0.42 -12.68 -9.39
CA ASN A 171 -1.78 -12.38 -9.82
C ASN A 171 -1.85 -11.10 -10.68
N ALA A 172 -1.04 -10.09 -10.36
CA ALA A 172 -0.96 -8.86 -11.15
C ALA A 172 -0.24 -9.09 -12.50
N ILE A 173 0.84 -9.88 -12.49
CA ILE A 173 1.60 -10.29 -13.68
C ILE A 173 0.72 -11.04 -14.68
N ASN A 174 -0.17 -11.91 -14.17
CA ASN A 174 -1.05 -12.77 -14.96
C ASN A 174 -2.45 -12.20 -15.19
N SER A 175 -2.66 -10.90 -14.96
CA SER A 175 -3.93 -10.22 -15.26
C SER A 175 -3.71 -8.97 -16.09
N SER A 176 -4.77 -8.55 -16.78
CA SER A 176 -4.81 -7.31 -17.55
C SER A 176 -5.81 -6.29 -16.99
N GLY A 177 -6.24 -6.49 -15.74
CA GLY A 177 -7.29 -5.74 -15.08
C GLY A 177 -7.64 -6.32 -13.70
N PHE A 178 -8.54 -5.65 -12.98
CA PHE A 178 -9.04 -6.17 -11.70
C PHE A 178 -9.88 -7.42 -11.93
N THR A 179 -9.46 -8.53 -11.32
CA THR A 179 -10.11 -9.83 -11.45
C THR A 179 -10.25 -10.50 -10.09
N ASN A 180 -11.31 -11.30 -9.95
CA ASN A 180 -11.49 -12.16 -8.79
C ASN A 180 -10.67 -13.43 -8.98
N PHE A 181 -9.39 -13.38 -8.62
CA PHE A 181 -8.63 -14.60 -8.46
C PHE A 181 -9.14 -15.37 -7.23
N ASN A 182 -9.59 -16.59 -7.45
CA ASN A 182 -9.88 -17.54 -6.37
C ASN A 182 -8.55 -18.00 -5.74
N SER A 183 -7.96 -17.14 -4.92
CA SER A 183 -6.78 -17.50 -4.17
C SER A 183 -7.15 -18.54 -3.10
N ASN A 184 -6.51 -19.71 -3.13
CA ASN A 184 -6.73 -20.81 -2.17
C ASN A 184 -6.09 -20.53 -0.80
N TYR A 185 -6.18 -19.30 -0.30
CA TYR A 185 -5.68 -18.91 1.01
C TYR A 185 -6.66 -19.26 2.13
N ALA A 186 -7.91 -19.58 1.80
CA ALA A 186 -8.93 -20.01 2.76
C ALA A 186 -8.47 -21.23 3.59
N LYS A 187 -7.62 -22.10 3.02
CA LYS A 187 -7.01 -23.24 3.72
C LYS A 187 -6.17 -22.85 4.95
N TYR A 188 -5.67 -21.61 5.00
CA TYR A 188 -4.88 -21.11 6.13
C TYR A 188 -5.74 -20.45 7.23
N LEU A 189 -7.04 -20.26 7.02
CA LEU A 189 -7.93 -19.65 8.02
C LEU A 189 -8.07 -20.48 9.29
N SER A 190 -7.78 -21.79 9.23
CA SER A 190 -7.81 -22.68 10.39
C SER A 190 -6.58 -22.52 11.30
N ILE A 191 -5.47 -21.97 10.79
CA ILE A 191 -4.19 -21.81 11.50
C ILE A 191 -4.34 -20.78 12.63
N GLU A 192 -3.96 -21.16 13.86
CA GLU A 192 -4.15 -20.34 15.06
C GLU A 192 -3.51 -18.95 14.95
N LYS A 193 -2.25 -18.88 14.49
CA LYS A 193 -1.56 -17.60 14.26
C LYS A 193 -2.32 -16.68 13.30
N VAL A 194 -2.94 -17.24 12.26
CA VAL A 194 -3.74 -16.50 11.28
C VAL A 194 -5.05 -16.01 11.91
N LYS A 195 -5.76 -16.88 12.64
CA LYS A 195 -6.99 -16.51 13.36
C LYS A 195 -6.74 -15.38 14.36
N ASN A 196 -5.71 -15.51 15.18
CA ASN A 196 -5.39 -14.52 16.22
C ASN A 196 -5.04 -13.17 15.58
N ALA A 197 -4.22 -13.16 14.52
CA ALA A 197 -3.90 -11.93 13.81
C ALA A 197 -5.12 -11.28 13.13
N ILE A 198 -6.04 -12.07 12.55
CA ILE A 198 -7.30 -11.55 12.00
C ILE A 198 -8.14 -10.90 13.10
N GLN A 199 -8.35 -11.60 14.22
CA GLN A 199 -9.13 -11.08 15.35
C GLN A 199 -8.56 -9.76 15.87
N GLU A 200 -7.25 -9.67 16.01
CA GLU A 200 -6.55 -8.50 16.50
C GLU A 200 -6.70 -7.27 15.59
N VAL A 201 -6.56 -7.45 14.27
CA VAL A 201 -6.57 -6.31 13.33
C VAL A 201 -7.95 -5.96 12.77
N THR A 202 -8.95 -6.84 12.92
CA THR A 202 -10.33 -6.60 12.43
C THR A 202 -10.98 -5.34 13.02
N PRO A 203 -10.88 -5.06 14.34
CA PRO A 203 -11.41 -3.82 14.89
C PRO A 203 -10.78 -2.57 14.27
N ILE A 204 -9.50 -2.61 13.89
CA ILE A 204 -8.81 -1.50 13.24
C ILE A 204 -9.29 -1.35 11.79
N TYR A 205 -9.43 -2.47 11.06
CA TYR A 205 -10.03 -2.46 9.73
C TYR A 205 -11.41 -1.81 9.74
N ASN A 206 -12.29 -2.22 10.66
CA ASN A 206 -13.65 -1.68 10.76
C ASN A 206 -13.66 -0.15 10.97
N LYS A 207 -12.79 0.36 11.86
CA LYS A 207 -12.65 1.82 12.07
C LYS A 207 -12.22 2.56 10.80
N LEU A 208 -11.32 1.98 10.01
CA LEU A 208 -10.89 2.57 8.74
C LEU A 208 -11.97 2.42 7.66
N PHE A 209 -12.73 1.33 7.70
CA PHE A 209 -13.79 1.03 6.74
C PHE A 209 -14.90 2.10 6.75
N ASP A 210 -15.18 2.70 7.92
CA ASP A 210 -16.15 3.78 8.07
C ASP A 210 -15.83 5.04 7.23
N TYR A 211 -14.60 5.17 6.74
CA TYR A 211 -14.16 6.29 5.89
C TYR A 211 -13.97 5.92 4.41
N VAL A 212 -14.31 4.68 4.02
CA VAL A 212 -14.17 4.20 2.64
C VAL A 212 -15.11 4.95 1.70
N ILE A 213 -14.57 5.38 0.56
CA ILE A 213 -15.35 6.07 -0.49
C ILE A 213 -16.12 5.12 -1.40
#